data_AF-A0A7C3MN52-F1
#
_entry.id   AF-A0A7C3MN52-F1
#
_cell.length_a   1.000
_cell.length_b   1.000
_cell.length_c   1.000
_cell.angle_alpha   90.00
_cell.angle_beta   90.00
_cell.angle_gamma   90.00
#
_symmetry.space_group_name_H-M   'P 1'
#
loop_
_entity.id
_entity.type
_entity.pdbx_description
1 polymer ?
#
loop_
_entity_poly.entity_id
_entity_poly.type
_entity_poly.pdbx_seq_one_letter_code
_entity_poly.pdbx_strand_id
1 'polypeptide(L)'
;AASICPGFTPTGPYPASCANFNQEGFRVPFIAVSPFSKPHYVSHTVADHTAMLALIEKRFFSLSGATSERPHLTARDLHAPTLEDMFDFDHSPSLHATFDEAPAPVAGEDGCPVLTAP
;
A
#
# COMPACT_ATOMS: atom_id res chain seq x y z
N ALA A 1 16.64 -10.28 18.23
CA ALA A 1 17.92 -9.79 17.67
C ALA A 1 19.09 -10.67 18.09
N ALA A 2 19.37 -10.83 19.39
CA ALA A 2 20.45 -11.71 19.87
C ALA A 2 20.33 -13.19 19.45
N SER A 3 19.11 -13.71 19.29
CA SER A 3 18.86 -15.08 18.81
C SER A 3 19.10 -15.28 17.31
N ILE A 4 19.15 -14.20 16.53
CA ILE A 4 19.28 -14.23 15.07
C ILE A 4 20.70 -13.81 14.64
N CYS A 5 21.42 -13.10 15.51
CA CYS A 5 22.72 -12.53 15.22
C CYS A 5 23.70 -12.81 16.38
N PRO A 6 24.60 -13.80 16.22
CA PRO A 6 25.69 -14.00 17.17
C PRO A 6 26.63 -12.79 17.12
N GLY A 7 26.69 -12.03 18.20
CA GLY A 7 27.46 -10.77 18.30
C GLY A 7 26.63 -9.50 18.41
N PHE A 8 25.28 -9.59 18.39
CA PHE A 8 24.42 -8.44 18.68
C PHE A 8 24.57 -8.00 20.14
N THR A 9 24.89 -6.72 20.35
CA THR A 9 24.84 -6.07 21.66
C THR A 9 23.78 -4.95 21.63
N PRO A 10 22.94 -4.80 22.68
CA PRO A 10 21.86 -3.81 22.68
C PRO A 10 22.31 -2.35 22.55
N THR A 11 23.56 -2.07 22.90
CA THR A 11 24.14 -0.72 22.95
C THR A 11 25.21 -0.48 21.89
N GLY A 12 25.54 -1.49 21.05
CA GLY A 12 26.54 -1.39 20.01
C GLY A 12 25.95 -1.23 18.60
N PRO A 13 26.79 -0.85 17.61
CA PRO A 13 26.37 -0.83 16.21
C PRO A 13 25.91 -2.23 15.76
N TYR A 14 24.83 -2.28 14.99
CA TYR A 14 24.28 -3.55 14.51
C TYR A 14 25.31 -4.26 13.61
N PRO A 15 25.68 -5.53 13.87
CA PRO A 15 26.70 -6.21 13.09
C PRO A 15 26.33 -6.30 11.61
N ALA A 16 27.21 -5.83 10.71
CA ALA A 16 26.95 -5.81 9.26
C ALA A 16 26.80 -7.21 8.65
N SER A 17 27.31 -8.25 9.33
CA SER A 17 27.18 -9.66 8.93
C SER A 17 25.81 -10.27 9.26
N CYS A 18 24.95 -9.55 9.98
CA CYS A 18 23.66 -10.06 10.42
C CYS A 18 22.49 -9.46 9.66
N ALA A 19 21.44 -10.25 9.47
CA ALA A 19 20.22 -9.81 8.81
C ALA A 19 19.52 -8.72 9.65
N ASN A 20 19.55 -7.49 9.17
CA ASN A 20 18.83 -6.34 9.71
C ASN A 20 17.56 -6.05 8.90
N PHE A 21 16.68 -5.23 9.47
CA PHE A 21 15.38 -4.87 8.86
C PHE A 21 15.50 -3.81 7.74
N ASN A 22 16.66 -3.69 7.11
CA ASN A 22 16.89 -2.78 5.97
C ASN A 22 16.77 -3.49 4.60
N GLN A 23 16.42 -4.78 4.60
CA GLN A 23 16.25 -5.57 3.39
C GLN A 23 14.77 -5.69 3.05
N GLU A 24 14.51 -5.56 1.75
CA GLU A 24 13.21 -5.91 1.18
C GLU A 24 13.11 -7.40 0.93
N GLY A 25 11.88 -7.91 0.99
CA GLY A 25 11.59 -9.31 0.70
C GLY A 25 11.64 -9.63 -0.80
N PHE A 26 11.05 -10.76 -1.17
CA PHE A 26 10.84 -11.10 -2.57
C PHE A 26 9.84 -10.13 -3.22
N ARG A 27 9.96 -9.94 -4.54
CA ARG A 27 9.06 -9.06 -5.30
C ARG A 27 7.69 -9.69 -5.45
N VAL A 28 6.66 -8.88 -5.23
CA VAL A 28 5.25 -9.24 -5.42
C VAL A 28 4.60 -8.29 -6.43
N PRO A 29 3.56 -8.74 -7.15
CA PRO A 29 2.76 -7.83 -7.97
C PRO A 29 2.00 -6.86 -7.06
N PHE A 30 1.95 -5.59 -7.49
CA PHE A 30 1.19 -4.53 -6.83
C PHE A 30 0.41 -3.75 -7.89
N ILE A 31 -0.88 -3.52 -7.64
CA ILE A 31 -1.78 -2.81 -8.56
C ILE A 31 -2.57 -1.80 -7.72
N ALA A 32 -2.63 -0.55 -8.19
CA ALA A 32 -3.42 0.50 -7.58
C ALA A 32 -4.58 0.91 -8.50
N VAL A 33 -5.81 0.64 -8.06
CA VAL A 33 -7.04 1.00 -8.79
C VAL A 33 -7.72 2.16 -8.08
N SER A 34 -7.86 3.28 -8.78
CA SER A 34 -8.45 4.52 -8.26
C SER A 34 -8.92 5.39 -9.42
N PRO A 35 -9.94 6.25 -9.22
CA PRO A 35 -10.29 7.31 -10.17
C PRO A 35 -9.11 8.22 -10.55
N PHE A 36 -8.14 8.34 -9.65
CA PHE A 36 -6.92 9.16 -9.78
C PHE A 36 -5.71 8.35 -10.27
N SER A 37 -5.83 7.04 -10.53
CA SER A 37 -4.70 6.24 -11.02
C SER A 37 -4.32 6.69 -12.44
N LYS A 38 -3.03 6.85 -12.71
CA LYS A 38 -2.55 7.17 -14.06
C LYS A 38 -2.82 6.00 -15.02
N PRO A 39 -3.48 6.24 -16.18
CA PRO A 39 -3.76 5.18 -17.14
C PRO A 39 -2.47 4.67 -17.80
N HIS A 40 -2.38 3.36 -18.00
CA HIS A 40 -1.24 2.69 -18.65
C HIS A 40 0.13 3.03 -18.05
N TYR A 41 0.18 3.32 -16.75
CA TYR A 41 1.40 3.68 -16.04
C TYR A 41 1.93 2.54 -15.16
N VAL A 42 3.24 2.34 -15.18
CA VAL A 42 3.96 1.40 -14.31
C VAL A 42 4.99 2.19 -13.53
N SER A 43 4.88 2.17 -12.20
CA SER A 43 5.91 2.73 -11.33
C SER A 43 7.14 1.83 -11.32
N HIS A 44 8.33 2.42 -11.43
CA HIS A 44 9.61 1.74 -11.26
C HIS A 44 10.23 2.00 -9.88
N THR A 45 9.50 2.68 -8.99
CA THR A 45 9.93 2.96 -7.64
C THR A 45 9.97 1.67 -6.83
N VAL A 46 11.08 1.42 -6.13
CA VAL A 46 11.20 0.25 -5.23
C VAL A 46 10.39 0.54 -3.97
N ALA A 47 9.36 -0.28 -3.75
CA ALA A 47 8.43 -0.14 -2.63
C ALA A 47 8.14 -1.49 -1.99
N ASP A 48 7.72 -1.44 -0.73
CA ASP A 48 7.32 -2.58 0.07
C ASP A 48 5.92 -2.35 0.67
N HIS A 49 5.48 -3.22 1.58
CA HIS A 49 4.16 -3.08 2.19
C HIS A 49 4.04 -1.83 3.06
N THR A 50 5.15 -1.29 3.57
CA THR A 50 5.14 -0.06 4.37
C THR A 50 4.89 1.18 3.52
N ALA A 51 5.14 1.12 2.21
CA ALA A 51 4.78 2.19 1.27
C ALA A 51 3.25 2.43 1.21
N MET A 52 2.43 1.39 1.43
CA MET A 52 0.98 1.54 1.55
C MET A 52 0.60 2.33 2.82
N LEU A 53 1.29 2.08 3.94
CA LEU A 53 1.11 2.86 5.16
C LEU A 53 1.55 4.32 4.95
N ALA A 54 2.69 4.53 4.30
CA ALA A 54 3.21 5.86 3.98
C ALA A 54 2.20 6.70 3.16
N LEU A 55 1.50 6.07 2.20
CA LEU A 55 0.43 6.72 1.43
C LEU A 55 -0.75 7.12 2.32
N ILE A 56 -1.21 6.23 3.22
CA ILE A 56 -2.33 6.48 4.13
C ILE A 56 -1.98 7.59 5.14
N GLU A 57 -0.81 7.49 5.76
CA GLU A 57 -0.26 8.50 6.67
C GLU A 57 -0.21 9.87 6.00
N LYS A 58 0.34 9.93 4.79
CA LYS A 58 0.42 11.18 4.03
C LYS A 58 -0.97 11.73 3.73
N ARG A 59 -1.90 10.89 3.28
CA ARG A 59 -3.25 11.34 2.88
C ARG A 59 -4.13 11.80 4.05
N PHE A 60 -4.13 11.07 5.16
CA PHE A 60 -5.11 11.26 6.23
C PHE A 60 -4.53 11.87 7.51
N PHE A 61 -3.22 11.74 7.74
CA PHE A 61 -2.59 12.16 9.00
C PHE A 61 -1.72 13.42 8.86
N SER A 62 -1.37 13.85 7.64
CA SER A 62 -0.60 15.09 7.41
C SER A 62 -1.34 16.39 7.76
N LEU A 63 -2.60 16.31 8.20
CA LEU A 63 -3.41 17.46 8.63
C LEU A 63 -3.21 17.84 10.11
N SER A 64 -2.45 17.05 10.89
CA SER A 64 -2.26 17.30 12.32
C SER A 64 -1.17 18.34 12.64
N GLY A 65 -1.19 19.52 12.00
CA GLY A 65 -0.65 20.82 12.46
C GLY A 65 0.77 20.93 13.05
N ALA A 66 1.59 19.88 13.07
CA ALA A 66 2.83 19.84 13.82
C ALA A 66 3.88 19.08 13.00
N THR A 67 4.91 19.81 12.58
CA THR A 67 6.14 19.34 11.90
C THR A 67 6.06 19.16 10.38
N SER A 68 7.19 19.43 9.69
CA SER A 68 7.39 19.19 8.25
C SER A 68 7.49 17.69 7.90
N GLU A 69 7.41 16.83 8.89
CA GLU A 69 7.57 15.38 8.77
C GLU A 69 6.20 14.73 8.86
N ARG A 70 5.95 13.76 7.98
CA ARG A 70 4.67 13.03 8.02
C ARG A 70 4.61 12.17 9.29
N PRO A 71 3.43 12.03 9.93
CA PRO A 71 3.25 11.05 10.99
C PRO A 71 3.59 9.65 10.48
N HIS A 72 4.26 8.86 11.30
CA HIS A 72 4.77 7.55 10.92
C HIS A 72 4.74 6.62 12.14
N LEU A 73 4.45 5.33 11.96
CA LEU A 73 4.40 4.38 13.08
C LEU A 73 5.77 3.80 13.41
N THR A 74 6.68 3.74 12.44
CA THR A 74 7.99 3.11 12.57
C THR A 74 9.07 3.94 11.87
N ALA A 75 10.33 3.56 11.96
CA ALA A 75 11.35 4.18 11.11
C ALA A 75 11.25 3.68 9.65
N ARG A 76 10.59 2.55 9.39
CA ARG A 76 10.55 1.94 8.07
C ARG A 76 9.52 2.61 7.17
N ASP A 77 8.30 2.76 7.67
CA ASP A 77 7.25 3.49 6.94
C ASP A 77 7.69 4.92 6.65
N LEU A 78 8.34 5.65 7.57
CA LEU A 78 8.89 7.00 7.37
C LEU A 78 9.83 7.13 6.17
N HIS A 79 10.63 6.10 5.90
CA HIS A 79 11.59 6.09 4.79
C HIS A 79 11.04 5.39 3.53
N ALA A 80 9.83 4.82 3.59
CA ALA A 80 9.18 4.22 2.44
C ALA A 80 8.66 5.29 1.45
N PRO A 81 8.59 4.98 0.15
CA PRO A 81 7.99 5.87 -0.84
C PRO A 81 6.47 5.97 -0.63
N THR A 82 5.89 7.13 -0.94
CA THR A 82 4.46 7.43 -0.72
C THR A 82 3.55 7.00 -1.87
N LEU A 83 4.07 6.32 -2.90
CA LEU A 83 3.34 5.77 -4.07
C LEU A 83 2.52 6.79 -4.89
N GLU A 84 2.69 8.09 -4.64
CA GLU A 84 1.95 9.16 -5.32
C GLU A 84 2.30 9.27 -6.81
N ASP A 85 3.44 8.72 -7.23
CA ASP A 85 3.83 8.65 -8.64
C ASP A 85 2.82 7.87 -9.49
N MET A 86 2.07 6.94 -8.90
CA MET A 86 1.01 6.18 -9.55
C MET A 86 -0.30 6.95 -9.72
N PHE A 87 -0.46 8.10 -9.06
CA PHE A 87 -1.69 8.88 -9.05
C PHE A 87 -1.51 10.27 -9.66
N ASP A 88 -2.55 10.75 -10.34
CA ASP A 88 -2.73 12.14 -10.74
C ASP A 88 -3.91 12.70 -9.94
N PHE A 89 -3.61 13.50 -8.92
CA PHE A 89 -4.63 14.08 -8.04
C PHE A 89 -5.21 15.40 -8.58
N ASP A 90 -4.53 16.03 -9.54
CA ASP A 90 -4.97 17.28 -10.17
C ASP A 90 -5.93 16.98 -11.33
N HIS A 91 -5.65 15.92 -12.08
CA HIS A 91 -6.49 15.44 -13.16
C HIS A 91 -6.93 14.02 -12.82
N SER A 92 -8.22 13.84 -12.52
CA SER A 92 -8.77 12.53 -12.18
C SER A 92 -9.24 11.83 -13.47
N PRO A 93 -8.42 10.98 -14.11
CA PRO A 93 -8.70 10.46 -15.45
C PRO A 93 -9.95 9.58 -15.51
N SER A 94 -10.39 9.02 -14.39
CA SER A 94 -11.51 8.07 -14.34
C SER A 94 -12.61 8.45 -13.33
N LEU A 95 -12.65 9.70 -12.86
CA LEU A 95 -13.70 10.17 -11.94
C LEU A 95 -15.10 10.08 -12.53
N HIS A 96 -15.22 10.36 -13.82
CA HIS A 96 -16.49 10.36 -14.56
C HIS A 96 -16.60 9.17 -15.50
N ALA A 97 -15.85 8.09 -15.23
CA ALA A 97 -16.02 6.85 -15.96
C ALA A 97 -17.44 6.32 -15.74
N THR A 98 -18.16 6.12 -16.83
CA THR A 98 -19.47 5.47 -16.81
C THR A 98 -19.25 3.97 -16.77
N PHE A 99 -19.83 3.33 -15.77
CA PHE A 99 -19.88 1.88 -15.69
C PHE A 99 -21.30 1.45 -16.01
N ASP A 100 -21.44 0.47 -16.89
CA ASP A 100 -22.71 -0.21 -17.04
C ASP A 100 -23.01 -0.93 -15.73
N GLU A 101 -24.23 -0.78 -15.23
CA GLU A 101 -24.68 -1.50 -14.06
C GLU A 101 -24.57 -2.99 -14.36
N ALA A 102 -23.83 -3.73 -13.52
CA ALA A 102 -23.80 -5.17 -13.64
C ALA A 102 -25.23 -5.71 -13.55
N PRO A 103 -25.63 -6.65 -14.43
CA PRO A 103 -26.96 -7.23 -14.32
C PRO A 103 -27.15 -7.80 -12.91
N ALA A 104 -28.32 -7.56 -12.34
CA ALA A 104 -28.66 -8.14 -11.05
C ALA A 104 -28.51 -9.67 -11.12
N PRO A 105 -28.01 -10.32 -10.06
CA PRO A 105 -27.89 -11.77 -10.05
C PRO A 105 -29.28 -12.40 -10.27
N VAL A 106 -29.39 -13.23 -11.30
CA VAL A 106 -30.59 -13.98 -11.64
C VAL A 106 -30.65 -15.22 -10.74
N ALA A 107 -31.78 -15.41 -10.06
CA ALA A 107 -31.96 -16.59 -9.24
C ALA A 107 -31.90 -17.86 -10.11
N GLY A 108 -31.00 -18.79 -9.78
CA GLY A 108 -30.81 -20.06 -10.50
C GLY A 108 -29.66 -20.10 -11.51
N GLU A 109 -28.94 -19.00 -11.74
CA GLU A 109 -27.68 -19.02 -12.50
C GLU A 109 -26.49 -19.41 -11.61
N ASP A 110 -25.49 -20.10 -12.18
CA ASP A 110 -24.25 -20.53 -11.51
C ASP A 110 -24.41 -21.25 -10.17
N GLY A 111 -25.49 -22.03 -10.01
CA GLY A 111 -25.73 -22.84 -8.82
C GLY A 111 -26.24 -22.05 -7.62
N CYS A 112 -26.64 -20.79 -7.80
CA CYS A 112 -27.24 -19.99 -6.73
C CYS A 112 -28.69 -20.47 -6.46
N PRO A 113 -29.00 -21.05 -5.28
CA PRO A 113 -30.31 -21.61 -5.02
C PRO A 113 -31.38 -20.52 -4.98
N VAL A 114 -32.47 -20.74 -5.71
CA VAL A 114 -33.65 -19.87 -5.63
C VAL A 114 -34.29 -20.06 -4.25
N LEU A 115 -34.14 -19.08 -3.36
CA LEU A 115 -34.89 -19.04 -2.11
C LEU A 115 -36.35 -18.68 -2.44
N THR A 116 -37.19 -19.69 -2.66
CA THR A 116 -38.64 -19.50 -2.66
C THR A 116 -39.06 -19.14 -1.25
N ALA A 117 -39.51 -17.90 -1.03
CA ALA A 117 -40.16 -17.50 0.22
C ALA A 117 -41.42 -18.37 0.47
N PRO A 118 -41.77 -18.65 1.74
CA PRO A 118 -42.90 -19.51 2.11
C PRO A 118 -44.26 -18.94 1.70
#